data_AF-A0A8H3E254-F1
#
_entry.id   AF-A0A8H3E254-F1
#
_cell.length_a   1.000
_cell.length_b   1.000
_cell.length_c   1.000
_cell.angle_alpha   90.00
_cell.angle_beta   90.00
_cell.angle_gamma   90.00
#
_symmetry.space_group_name_H-M   'P 1'
#
loop_
_entity.id
_entity.type
_entity.pdbx_description
1 polymer ?
#
loop_
_entity_poly.entity_id
_entity_poly.type
_entity_poly.pdbx_seq_one_letter_code
_entity_poly.pdbx_strand_id
1 'polypeptide(L)'
;MLPPELIERVADFLFQPAPPVADPSGATSLQSVKPLWCDVAGFMWASTTLHRMGFRRWLQVISVKNVEDWSVITDNIGLIREIRCFDGTLLDLEHQNTLSKIPYLHTAIIDAHSDVWHNEHNRFAYRDVLSTLPPSLKRLEIQHAHGPDIKIISLIKKYSPQLEDLILGRCTMFNRQPACDFWASFPHDHDAYMSNTGTDAYAHSLAIELAPLKHLRLLRIGLYFVPSDIVLAHRLYHRRGLAAPEIIDWQSAIPLAELPADPPLQELPPHVEPATITQLVSLFHRLDEESHTEFKCSRCTETTDTDSRDAEMSASSILHEYIPTLSSVEWMGWLTPRHLGIRSYQFSPRPH
;
A
#
# COMPACT_ATOMS: atom_id res chain seq x y z
N MET A 1 -27.52 -40.08 5.59
CA MET A 1 -26.27 -39.34 5.29
C MET A 1 -26.40 -38.74 3.92
N LEU A 2 -25.94 -37.50 3.73
CA LEU A 2 -25.82 -36.91 2.39
C LEU A 2 -24.72 -37.64 1.59
N PRO A 3 -24.87 -37.79 0.27
CA PRO A 3 -23.80 -38.23 -0.63
C PRO A 3 -22.51 -37.43 -0.44
N PRO A 4 -21.32 -38.06 -0.49
CA PRO A 4 -20.03 -37.38 -0.35
C PRO A 4 -19.87 -36.18 -1.28
N GLU A 5 -20.36 -36.27 -2.51
CA GLU A 5 -20.28 -35.22 -3.51
C GLU A 5 -21.08 -33.97 -3.11
N LEU A 6 -22.23 -34.17 -2.44
CA LEU A 6 -23.01 -33.05 -1.91
C LEU A 6 -22.33 -32.41 -0.71
N ILE A 7 -21.66 -33.20 0.13
CA ILE A 7 -20.88 -32.69 1.26
C ILE A 7 -19.69 -31.87 0.78
N GLU A 8 -18.98 -32.31 -0.26
CA GLU A 8 -17.88 -31.55 -0.87
C GLU A 8 -18.37 -30.22 -1.45
N ARG A 9 -19.53 -30.19 -2.12
CA ARG A 9 -20.13 -28.93 -2.60
C ARG A 9 -20.53 -27.97 -1.48
N VAL A 10 -21.06 -28.52 -0.38
CA VAL A 10 -21.34 -27.72 0.82
C VAL A 10 -20.04 -27.15 1.40
N ALA A 11 -18.97 -27.94 1.45
CA ALA A 11 -17.66 -27.45 1.88
C ALA A 11 -17.10 -26.39 0.92
N ASP A 12 -17.22 -26.57 -0.39
CA ASP A 12 -16.78 -25.55 -1.35
C ASP A 12 -17.51 -24.23 -1.13
N PHE A 13 -18.83 -24.27 -0.93
CA PHE A 13 -19.64 -23.09 -0.67
C PHE A 13 -19.29 -22.43 0.68
N LEU A 14 -19.22 -23.20 1.77
CA LEU A 14 -18.97 -22.68 3.12
C LEU A 14 -17.59 -22.05 3.27
N PHE A 15 -16.59 -22.59 2.56
CA PHE A 15 -15.21 -22.15 2.68
C PHE A 15 -14.75 -21.23 1.55
N GLN A 16 -15.62 -20.90 0.60
CA GLN A 16 -15.31 -20.01 -0.50
C GLN A 16 -14.91 -18.62 0.03
N PRO A 17 -13.68 -18.15 -0.22
CA PRO A 17 -13.31 -16.78 0.11
C PRO A 17 -14.19 -15.81 -0.69
N ALA A 18 -14.73 -14.80 0.00
CA ALA A 18 -15.39 -13.69 -0.66
C ALA A 18 -14.34 -12.81 -1.37
N PRO A 19 -14.70 -12.13 -2.47
CA PRO A 19 -13.79 -11.23 -3.16
C PRO A 19 -13.32 -10.10 -2.24
N PRO A 20 -12.19 -9.45 -2.57
CA PRO A 20 -11.72 -8.31 -1.81
C PRO A 20 -12.77 -7.19 -1.75
N VAL A 21 -12.87 -6.57 -0.58
CA VAL A 21 -13.79 -5.46 -0.33
C VAL A 21 -12.97 -4.17 -0.27
N ALA A 22 -13.47 -3.10 -0.89
CA ALA A 22 -12.87 -1.79 -0.76
C ALA A 22 -12.91 -1.34 0.72
N ASP A 23 -11.79 -0.81 1.22
CA ASP A 23 -11.77 -0.09 2.49
C ASP A 23 -12.75 1.11 2.41
N PRO A 24 -13.32 1.58 3.53
CA PRO A 24 -13.95 2.91 3.60
C PRO A 24 -13.19 4.04 2.87
N SER A 25 -11.86 3.99 2.78
CA SER A 25 -11.05 4.95 2.00
C SER A 25 -11.22 4.83 0.47
N GLY A 26 -11.85 3.75 -0.01
CA GLY A 26 -11.98 3.41 -1.43
C GLY A 26 -10.82 2.58 -1.99
N ALA A 27 -9.76 2.34 -1.23
CA ALA A 27 -8.67 1.47 -1.67
C ALA A 27 -9.04 -0.01 -1.48
N THR A 28 -8.94 -0.80 -2.54
CA THR A 28 -9.23 -2.24 -2.51
C THR A 28 -7.92 -3.04 -2.42
N SER A 29 -7.66 -3.72 -1.32
CA SER A 29 -6.55 -4.69 -1.23
C SER A 29 -6.82 -5.89 -2.17
N LEU A 30 -5.80 -6.66 -2.53
CA LEU A 30 -5.96 -7.95 -3.23
C LEU A 30 -6.49 -9.07 -2.31
N GLN A 31 -6.61 -8.80 -1.01
CA GLN A 31 -6.94 -9.79 0.00
C GLN A 31 -8.36 -10.34 -0.13
N SER A 32 -8.45 -11.67 -0.27
CA SER A 32 -9.73 -12.36 -0.20
C SER A 32 -10.26 -12.35 1.25
N VAL A 33 -11.57 -12.21 1.41
CA VAL A 33 -12.21 -12.24 2.73
C VAL A 33 -12.54 -13.68 3.08
N LYS A 34 -11.83 -14.22 4.05
CA LYS A 34 -12.06 -15.56 4.59
C LYS A 34 -13.38 -15.61 5.37
N PRO A 35 -14.16 -16.70 5.30
CA PRO A 35 -15.35 -16.85 6.15
C PRO A 35 -14.99 -16.78 7.63
N LEU A 36 -15.90 -16.28 8.46
CA LEU A 36 -15.68 -16.23 9.90
C LEU A 36 -15.64 -17.64 10.47
N TRP A 37 -14.80 -17.85 11.48
CA TRP A 37 -14.67 -19.16 12.11
C TRP A 37 -16.00 -19.69 12.65
N CYS A 38 -16.83 -18.82 13.23
CA CYS A 38 -18.15 -19.20 13.76
C CYS A 38 -19.07 -19.80 12.70
N ASP A 39 -18.92 -19.39 11.44
CA ASP A 39 -19.78 -19.84 10.34
C ASP A 39 -19.40 -21.24 9.85
N VAL A 40 -18.14 -21.64 10.04
CA VAL A 40 -17.61 -22.92 9.58
C VAL A 40 -17.34 -23.92 10.72
N ALA A 41 -17.31 -23.47 11.97
CA ALA A 41 -16.96 -24.30 13.13
C ALA A 41 -17.89 -25.52 13.28
N GLY A 42 -19.20 -25.33 13.09
CA GLY A 42 -20.17 -26.43 13.16
C GLY A 42 -19.87 -27.53 12.14
N PHE A 43 -19.49 -27.17 10.91
CA PHE A 43 -19.06 -28.14 9.89
C PHE A 43 -17.76 -28.83 10.29
N MET A 44 -16.76 -28.05 10.75
CA MET A 44 -15.44 -28.57 11.12
C MET A 44 -15.43 -29.44 12.37
N TRP A 45 -16.42 -29.30 13.26
CA TRP A 45 -16.51 -30.10 14.50
C TRP A 45 -17.49 -31.27 14.40
N ALA A 46 -18.29 -31.35 13.33
CA ALA A 46 -19.28 -32.40 13.18
C ALA A 46 -18.66 -33.81 13.05
N SER A 47 -17.44 -33.95 12.51
CA SER A 47 -16.67 -35.20 12.49
C SER A 47 -15.22 -35.00 12.05
N THR A 48 -14.35 -35.99 12.26
CA THR A 48 -12.96 -35.98 11.76
C THR A 48 -12.87 -35.84 10.24
N THR A 49 -13.78 -36.46 9.49
CA THR A 49 -13.79 -36.38 8.02
C THR A 49 -14.13 -34.97 7.55
N LEU A 50 -15.16 -34.35 8.13
CA LEU A 50 -15.57 -32.99 7.80
C LEU A 50 -14.53 -31.96 8.27
N HIS A 51 -13.90 -32.21 9.43
CA HIS A 51 -12.76 -31.43 9.90
C HIS A 51 -11.65 -31.39 8.86
N ARG A 52 -11.19 -32.55 8.37
CA ARG A 52 -10.12 -32.64 7.35
C ARG A 52 -10.53 -31.97 6.04
N MET A 53 -11.79 -32.13 5.63
CA MET A 53 -12.33 -31.52 4.41
C MET A 53 -12.36 -29.99 4.49
N GLY A 54 -12.85 -29.45 5.61
CA GLY A 54 -12.90 -28.01 5.86
C GLY A 54 -11.52 -27.41 6.07
N PHE A 55 -10.66 -28.07 6.85
CA PHE A 55 -9.29 -27.61 7.13
C PHE A 55 -8.47 -27.41 5.85
N ARG A 56 -8.57 -28.33 4.88
CA ARG A 56 -7.87 -28.19 3.59
C ARG A 56 -8.28 -26.94 2.80
N ARG A 57 -9.56 -26.56 2.87
CA ARG A 57 -10.09 -25.36 2.21
C ARG A 57 -9.79 -24.11 3.01
N TRP A 58 -9.90 -24.19 4.33
CA TRP A 58 -9.51 -23.15 5.26
C TRP A 58 -8.06 -22.71 5.05
N LEU A 59 -7.13 -23.64 4.79
CA LEU A 59 -5.72 -23.31 4.56
C LEU A 59 -5.39 -22.72 3.17
N GLN A 60 -6.35 -22.63 2.25
CA GLN A 60 -6.09 -22.01 0.94
C GLN A 60 -5.75 -20.53 1.06
N VAL A 61 -6.29 -19.85 2.06
CA VAL A 61 -6.00 -18.46 2.41
C VAL A 61 -5.44 -18.41 3.83
N ILE A 62 -4.17 -18.03 3.96
CA ILE A 62 -3.46 -17.99 5.24
C ILE A 62 -2.84 -16.63 5.51
N SER A 63 -2.87 -16.22 6.77
CA SER A 63 -2.17 -15.03 7.26
C SER A 63 -1.05 -15.47 8.18
N VAL A 64 0.17 -15.05 7.88
CA VAL A 64 1.37 -15.25 8.70
C VAL A 64 1.51 -14.04 9.59
N LYS A 65 1.02 -14.15 10.83
CA LYS A 65 1.06 -13.08 11.82
C LYS A 65 2.32 -13.15 12.66
N ASN A 66 2.82 -14.36 12.88
CA ASN A 66 4.06 -14.61 13.62
C ASN A 66 4.96 -15.56 12.82
N VAL A 67 6.24 -15.62 13.21
CA VAL A 67 7.25 -16.45 12.55
C VAL A 67 6.89 -17.94 12.64
N GLU A 68 6.27 -18.36 13.74
CA GLU A 68 5.88 -19.75 14.00
C GLU A 68 4.82 -20.26 13.00
N ASP A 69 4.04 -19.37 12.38
CA ASP A 69 2.99 -19.74 11.42
C ASP A 69 3.59 -20.40 10.15
N TRP A 70 4.88 -20.19 9.87
CA TRP A 70 5.58 -20.83 8.76
C TRP A 70 5.71 -22.35 8.90
N SER A 71 5.65 -22.88 10.13
CA SER A 71 5.60 -24.33 10.36
C SER A 71 4.33 -24.94 9.76
N VAL A 72 3.18 -24.30 10.00
CA VAL A 72 1.88 -24.70 9.44
C VAL A 72 1.90 -24.65 7.92
N ILE A 73 2.55 -23.62 7.35
CA ILE A 73 2.72 -23.46 5.91
C ILE A 73 3.53 -24.61 5.32
N THR A 74 4.66 -24.93 5.95
CA THR A 74 5.58 -25.97 5.49
C THR A 74 4.88 -27.33 5.46
N ASP A 75 4.13 -27.66 6.52
CA ASP A 75 3.38 -28.92 6.63
C ASP A 75 2.24 -29.04 5.62
N ASN A 76 1.75 -27.91 5.10
CA ASN A 76 0.54 -27.83 4.27
C ASN A 76 0.78 -27.12 2.93
N ILE A 77 2.03 -27.11 2.46
CA ILE A 77 2.48 -26.25 1.37
C ILE A 77 1.65 -26.40 0.07
N GLY A 78 1.18 -27.62 -0.22
CA GLY A 78 0.37 -27.91 -1.41
C GLY A 78 -1.06 -27.37 -1.38
N LEU A 79 -1.54 -26.87 -0.23
CA LEU A 79 -2.91 -26.39 -0.04
C LEU A 79 -3.04 -24.87 -0.23
N ILE A 80 -1.96 -24.12 -0.02
CA ILE A 80 -1.98 -22.67 0.01
C ILE A 80 -2.15 -22.11 -1.40
N ARG A 81 -3.00 -21.08 -1.52
CA ARG A 81 -3.31 -20.36 -2.77
C ARG A 81 -3.14 -18.85 -2.60
N GLU A 82 -3.38 -18.34 -1.41
CA GLU A 82 -3.17 -16.95 -1.02
C GLU A 82 -2.46 -16.87 0.33
N ILE A 83 -1.46 -15.99 0.42
CA ILE A 83 -0.73 -15.72 1.65
C ILE A 83 -0.68 -14.23 1.94
N ARG A 84 -0.89 -13.87 3.21
CA ARG A 84 -0.64 -12.53 3.73
C ARG A 84 0.46 -12.59 4.79
N CYS A 85 1.59 -11.98 4.52
CA CYS A 85 2.70 -11.88 5.46
C CYS A 85 2.67 -10.52 6.15
N PHE A 86 2.55 -10.53 7.48
CA PHE A 86 2.65 -9.33 8.30
C PHE A 86 4.11 -8.91 8.48
N ASP A 87 4.30 -7.68 8.96
CA ASP A 87 5.62 -7.09 9.14
C ASP A 87 6.54 -8.00 9.96
N GLY A 88 7.80 -8.13 9.52
CA GLY A 88 8.82 -8.94 10.18
C GLY A 88 8.75 -10.45 9.92
N THR A 89 7.67 -11.02 9.37
CA THR A 89 7.55 -12.49 9.24
C THR A 89 8.35 -13.08 8.07
N LEU A 90 8.80 -12.25 7.12
CA LEU A 90 9.59 -12.64 5.94
C LEU A 90 11.08 -12.24 6.00
N LEU A 91 11.58 -11.87 7.18
CA LEU A 91 12.98 -11.44 7.32
C LEU A 91 13.99 -12.59 7.24
N ASP A 92 13.58 -13.80 7.60
CA ASP A 92 14.43 -14.98 7.48
C ASP A 92 14.47 -15.50 6.03
N LEU A 93 15.68 -15.80 5.55
CA LEU A 93 15.89 -16.38 4.24
C LEU A 93 15.20 -17.76 4.11
N GLU A 94 15.09 -18.53 5.19
CA GLU A 94 14.35 -19.80 5.18
C GLU A 94 12.88 -19.57 4.82
N HIS A 95 12.21 -18.58 5.41
CA HIS A 95 10.82 -18.24 5.13
C HIS A 95 10.64 -17.71 3.70
N GLN A 96 11.57 -16.88 3.23
CA GLN A 96 11.58 -16.43 1.83
C GLN A 96 11.73 -17.60 0.85
N ASN A 97 12.59 -18.57 1.17
CA ASN A 97 12.74 -19.79 0.37
C ASN A 97 11.52 -20.71 0.45
N THR A 98 10.82 -20.74 1.58
CA THR A 98 9.57 -21.49 1.71
C THR A 98 8.46 -20.86 0.86
N LEU A 99 8.35 -19.53 0.84
CA LEU A 99 7.41 -18.81 -0.01
C LEU A 99 7.54 -19.19 -1.50
N SER A 100 8.77 -19.26 -2.03
CA SER A 100 9.00 -19.62 -3.44
C SER A 100 8.73 -21.09 -3.76
N LYS A 101 8.70 -21.96 -2.76
CA LYS A 101 8.37 -23.39 -2.91
C LYS A 101 6.87 -23.67 -2.90
N ILE A 102 6.02 -22.70 -2.59
CA ILE A 102 4.56 -22.90 -2.54
C ILE A 102 4.03 -23.10 -3.97
N PRO A 103 3.66 -24.33 -4.38
CA PRO A 103 3.53 -24.68 -5.80
C PRO A 103 2.34 -23.98 -6.47
N TYR A 104 1.30 -23.68 -5.70
CA TYR A 104 0.04 -23.13 -6.22
C TYR A 104 -0.27 -21.74 -5.65
N LEU A 105 0.74 -21.03 -5.13
CA LEU A 105 0.53 -19.68 -4.60
C LEU A 105 0.20 -18.74 -5.76
N HIS A 106 -1.03 -18.24 -5.77
CA HIS A 106 -1.53 -17.35 -6.80
C HIS A 106 -1.47 -15.89 -6.34
N THR A 107 -1.62 -15.63 -5.04
CA THR A 107 -1.70 -14.29 -4.47
C THR A 107 -0.79 -14.16 -3.25
N ALA A 108 0.00 -13.10 -3.20
CA ALA A 108 0.82 -12.75 -2.05
C ALA A 108 0.60 -11.30 -1.67
N ILE A 109 0.36 -11.05 -0.39
CA ILE A 109 0.29 -9.71 0.19
C ILE A 109 1.36 -9.63 1.26
N ILE A 110 2.29 -8.69 1.14
CA ILE A 110 3.49 -8.64 1.96
C ILE A 110 3.61 -7.26 2.56
N ASP A 111 3.55 -7.19 3.88
CA ASP A 111 3.95 -6.00 4.62
C ASP A 111 5.49 -5.92 4.66
N ALA A 112 6.01 -4.98 3.89
CA ALA A 112 7.44 -4.74 3.71
C ALA A 112 7.95 -3.58 4.56
N HIS A 113 7.23 -3.18 5.61
CA HIS A 113 7.65 -2.11 6.50
C HIS A 113 9.05 -2.34 7.10
N SER A 114 9.39 -3.59 7.40
CA SER A 114 10.73 -3.99 7.84
C SER A 114 11.80 -4.02 6.74
N ASP A 115 11.58 -3.46 5.55
CA ASP A 115 12.61 -3.34 4.50
C ASP A 115 13.71 -2.32 4.81
N VAL A 116 13.57 -1.60 5.92
CA VAL A 116 14.60 -0.77 6.54
C VAL A 116 14.93 -1.28 7.94
N TRP A 117 16.17 -1.09 8.36
CA TRP A 117 16.63 -1.45 9.71
C TRP A 117 17.81 -0.57 10.13
N HIS A 118 18.08 -0.50 11.44
CA HIS A 118 19.26 0.17 11.97
C HIS A 118 20.47 -0.78 11.91
N ASN A 119 21.49 -0.38 11.15
CA ASN A 119 22.76 -1.11 11.09
C ASN A 119 23.57 -1.00 12.39
N GLU A 120 24.76 -1.61 12.41
CA GLU A 120 25.68 -1.59 13.57
C GLU A 120 26.06 -0.18 14.06
N HIS A 121 25.92 0.85 13.21
CA HIS A 121 26.19 2.25 13.53
C HIS A 121 24.91 3.04 13.85
N ASN A 122 23.81 2.34 14.12
CA ASN A 122 22.48 2.90 14.35
C ASN A 122 21.95 3.76 13.17
N ARG A 123 22.45 3.55 11.95
CA ARG A 123 21.96 4.23 10.74
C ARG A 123 20.99 3.36 9.99
N PHE A 124 19.97 3.98 9.38
CA PHE A 124 19.05 3.26 8.50
C PHE A 124 19.79 2.68 7.29
N ALA A 125 19.47 1.42 7.00
CA ALA A 125 19.91 0.70 5.81
C ALA A 125 18.73 -0.08 5.23
N TYR A 126 18.68 -0.14 3.90
CA TYR A 126 17.72 -0.98 3.19
C TYR A 126 18.15 -2.44 3.25
N ARG A 127 17.18 -3.33 3.36
CA ARG A 127 17.34 -4.78 3.19
C ARG A 127 16.22 -5.35 2.34
N ASP A 128 16.48 -6.50 1.75
CA ASP A 128 15.49 -7.16 0.90
C ASP A 128 14.53 -7.99 1.76
N VAL A 129 13.23 -7.71 1.68
CA VAL A 129 12.16 -8.53 2.31
C VAL A 129 11.84 -9.77 1.47
N LEU A 130 12.25 -9.74 0.20
CA LEU A 130 12.07 -10.83 -0.75
C LEU A 130 13.36 -11.06 -1.52
N SER A 131 13.76 -12.31 -1.62
CA SER A 131 14.87 -12.77 -2.48
C SER A 131 14.39 -13.63 -3.65
N THR A 132 13.20 -14.22 -3.54
CA THR A 132 12.60 -15.13 -4.54
C THR A 132 11.08 -15.01 -4.51
N LEU A 133 10.41 -15.45 -5.58
CA LEU A 133 8.95 -15.55 -5.69
C LEU A 133 8.57 -16.88 -6.34
N PRO A 134 7.37 -17.44 -6.07
CA PRO A 134 6.91 -18.62 -6.75
C PRO A 134 6.47 -18.30 -8.19
N PRO A 135 6.73 -19.20 -9.16
CA PRO A 135 6.38 -18.98 -10.56
C PRO A 135 4.87 -19.02 -10.84
N SER A 136 4.08 -19.58 -9.91
CA SER A 136 2.62 -19.61 -9.99
C SER A 136 1.95 -18.30 -9.56
N LEU A 137 2.72 -17.33 -9.03
CA LEU A 137 2.20 -16.06 -8.54
C LEU A 137 1.62 -15.22 -9.68
N LYS A 138 0.37 -14.79 -9.49
CA LYS A 138 -0.36 -13.92 -10.43
C LYS A 138 -0.69 -12.56 -9.85
N ARG A 139 -0.76 -12.44 -8.54
CA ARG A 139 -1.15 -11.21 -7.84
C ARG A 139 -0.17 -10.93 -6.72
N LEU A 140 0.45 -9.75 -6.72
CA LEU A 140 1.38 -9.32 -5.68
C LEU A 140 1.00 -7.94 -5.16
N GLU A 141 0.83 -7.84 -3.85
CA GLU A 141 0.68 -6.58 -3.15
C GLU A 141 1.82 -6.42 -2.15
N ILE A 142 2.62 -5.37 -2.32
CA ILE A 142 3.59 -4.91 -1.33
C ILE A 142 2.95 -3.78 -0.54
N GLN A 143 2.94 -3.88 0.78
CA GLN A 143 2.42 -2.86 1.69
C GLN A 143 3.58 -2.21 2.43
N HIS A 144 3.42 -0.91 2.73
CA HIS A 144 4.31 -0.17 3.64
C HIS A 144 5.82 -0.21 3.30
N ALA A 145 6.21 -0.37 2.04
CA ALA A 145 7.63 -0.38 1.69
C ALA A 145 8.26 1.03 1.78
N HIS A 146 9.53 1.10 2.18
CA HIS A 146 10.37 2.30 2.08
C HIS A 146 11.34 2.19 0.89
N GLY A 147 11.86 0.99 0.63
CA GLY A 147 12.86 0.69 -0.38
C GLY A 147 12.35 0.86 -1.82
N PRO A 148 13.27 0.94 -2.80
CA PRO A 148 12.90 1.25 -4.19
C PRO A 148 12.18 0.08 -4.88
N ASP A 149 11.11 0.38 -5.61
CA ASP A 149 10.25 -0.60 -6.30
C ASP A 149 11.03 -1.47 -7.31
N ILE A 150 12.11 -0.92 -7.87
CA ILE A 150 12.93 -1.57 -8.90
C ILE A 150 13.41 -2.96 -8.49
N LYS A 151 13.68 -3.17 -7.20
CA LYS A 151 14.09 -4.48 -6.67
C LYS A 151 12.96 -5.49 -6.75
N ILE A 152 11.76 -5.11 -6.34
CA ILE A 152 10.55 -5.94 -6.43
C ILE A 152 10.23 -6.24 -7.89
N ILE A 153 10.26 -5.23 -8.76
CA ILE A 153 10.02 -5.40 -10.20
C ILE A 153 11.04 -6.37 -10.82
N SER A 154 12.31 -6.27 -10.43
CA SER A 154 13.36 -7.19 -10.89
C SER A 154 13.11 -8.64 -10.46
N LEU A 155 12.62 -8.86 -9.24
CA LEU A 155 12.24 -10.19 -8.77
C LEU A 155 11.04 -10.75 -9.54
N ILE A 156 10.01 -9.94 -9.77
CA ILE A 156 8.82 -10.35 -10.54
C ILE A 156 9.24 -10.76 -11.95
N LYS A 157 10.05 -9.93 -12.64
CA LYS A 157 10.55 -10.26 -13.99
C LYS A 157 11.28 -11.61 -14.03
N LYS A 158 12.08 -11.89 -13.01
CA LYS A 158 12.91 -13.09 -12.95
C LYS A 158 12.10 -14.35 -12.61
N TYR A 159 11.19 -14.26 -11.65
CA TYR A 159 10.57 -15.43 -11.03
C TYR A 159 9.09 -15.59 -11.37
N SER A 160 8.36 -14.50 -11.61
CA SER A 160 6.91 -14.50 -11.83
C SER A 160 6.52 -13.63 -13.04
N PRO A 161 7.07 -13.89 -14.26
CA PRO A 161 6.82 -13.06 -15.44
C PRO A 161 5.36 -13.10 -15.96
N GLN A 162 4.55 -13.98 -15.37
CA GLN A 162 3.13 -14.17 -15.68
C GLN A 162 2.21 -13.37 -14.75
N LEU A 163 2.77 -12.48 -13.92
CA LEU A 163 2.02 -11.63 -12.99
C LEU A 163 0.97 -10.79 -13.73
N GLU A 164 -0.22 -10.71 -13.16
CA GLU A 164 -1.40 -10.02 -13.68
C GLU A 164 -1.70 -8.75 -12.88
N ASP A 165 -1.60 -8.80 -11.54
CA ASP A 165 -1.89 -7.66 -10.67
C ASP A 165 -0.66 -7.32 -9.82
N LEU A 166 -0.24 -6.06 -9.85
CA LEU A 166 0.86 -5.54 -9.04
C LEU A 166 0.41 -4.29 -8.28
N ILE A 167 0.50 -4.35 -6.96
CA ILE A 167 0.32 -3.20 -6.07
C ILE A 167 1.63 -2.91 -5.34
N LEU A 168 2.16 -1.71 -5.52
CA LEU A 168 3.38 -1.21 -4.88
C LEU A 168 3.01 -0.11 -3.88
N GLY A 169 2.63 -0.54 -2.68
CA GLY A 169 2.26 0.33 -1.57
C GLY A 169 3.48 0.83 -0.79
N ARG A 170 3.43 2.11 -0.40
CA ARG A 170 4.48 2.79 0.36
C ARG A 170 4.12 2.93 1.82
N CYS A 171 5.12 2.96 2.71
CA CYS A 171 4.88 3.53 4.03
C CYS A 171 4.67 5.03 3.84
N THR A 172 3.62 5.59 4.42
CA THR A 172 3.37 7.04 4.36
C THR A 172 2.96 7.52 5.74
N MET A 173 2.94 8.85 5.93
CA MET A 173 2.43 9.43 7.17
C MET A 173 0.92 9.20 7.37
N PHE A 174 0.19 8.73 6.36
CA PHE A 174 -1.25 8.54 6.40
C PHE A 174 -1.68 7.12 6.80
N ASN A 175 -0.85 6.11 6.50
CA ASN A 175 -1.23 4.70 6.64
C ASN A 175 -0.64 3.98 7.86
N ARG A 176 0.09 4.69 8.74
CA ARG A 176 0.71 4.06 9.92
C ARG A 176 0.52 4.88 11.19
N GLN A 177 0.04 4.21 12.24
CA GLN A 177 -0.08 4.75 13.59
C GLN A 177 0.41 3.71 14.62
N PRO A 178 1.38 4.03 15.49
CA PRO A 178 2.11 5.30 15.59
C PRO A 178 2.98 5.60 14.34
N ALA A 179 3.51 6.82 14.26
CA ALA A 179 4.41 7.24 13.18
C ALA A 179 5.59 6.28 13.06
N CYS A 180 6.01 5.95 11.83
CA CYS A 180 7.20 5.14 11.61
C CYS A 180 8.47 5.93 12.00
N ASP A 181 9.34 5.28 12.76
CA ASP A 181 10.62 5.79 13.23
C ASP A 181 11.55 6.25 12.07
N PHE A 182 11.37 5.67 10.88
CA PHE A 182 12.06 6.10 9.65
C PHE A 182 11.87 7.59 9.37
N TRP A 183 10.64 8.09 9.51
CA TRP A 183 10.32 9.50 9.23
C TRP A 183 10.97 10.48 10.19
N ALA A 184 11.35 10.03 11.39
CA ALA A 184 12.12 10.86 12.30
C ALA A 184 13.54 11.13 11.80
N SER A 185 14.13 10.17 11.08
CA SER A 185 15.47 10.32 10.47
C SER A 185 15.43 10.94 9.08
N PHE A 186 14.34 10.79 8.36
CA PHE A 186 14.15 11.30 7.00
C PHE A 186 12.85 12.11 6.88
N PRO A 187 12.75 13.25 7.57
CA PRO A 187 11.51 14.03 7.63
C PRO A 187 11.08 14.60 6.28
N HIS A 188 11.98 14.68 5.29
CA HIS A 188 11.71 15.20 3.94
C HIS A 188 11.60 14.11 2.87
N ASP A 189 11.85 12.84 3.19
CA ASP A 189 11.76 11.76 2.19
C ASP A 189 10.32 11.54 1.70
N HIS A 190 9.31 12.11 2.36
CA HIS A 190 7.94 12.13 1.87
C HIS A 190 7.81 12.82 0.50
N ASP A 191 8.67 13.81 0.21
CA ASP A 191 8.72 14.50 -1.09
C ASP A 191 9.01 13.53 -2.24
N ALA A 192 9.73 12.43 -1.96
CA ALA A 192 9.99 11.40 -2.97
C ALA A 192 8.73 10.63 -3.37
N TYR A 193 7.67 10.67 -2.56
CA TYR A 193 6.39 10.03 -2.84
C TYR A 193 5.28 10.99 -3.25
N MET A 194 5.55 12.30 -3.20
CA MET A 194 4.60 13.38 -3.46
C MET A 194 5.24 14.38 -4.42
N SER A 195 4.95 14.23 -5.72
CA SER A 195 5.42 15.19 -6.72
C SER A 195 4.55 15.16 -7.97
N ASN A 196 4.18 16.34 -8.45
CA ASN A 196 3.58 16.55 -9.78
C ASN A 196 4.63 17.02 -10.82
N THR A 197 5.92 17.08 -10.47
CA THR A 197 7.01 17.39 -11.40
C THR A 197 7.73 16.13 -11.86
N GLY A 198 8.00 16.04 -13.18
CA GLY A 198 8.71 14.91 -13.76
C GLY A 198 7.90 13.61 -13.86
N THR A 199 6.57 13.69 -13.73
CA THR A 199 5.65 12.53 -13.75
C THR A 199 5.77 11.70 -15.02
N ASP A 200 5.87 12.34 -16.19
CA ASP A 200 6.02 11.64 -17.47
C ASP A 200 7.36 10.91 -17.57
N ALA A 201 8.46 11.54 -17.11
CA ALA A 201 9.78 10.91 -17.10
C ALA A 201 9.82 9.71 -16.15
N TYR A 202 9.18 9.82 -14.99
CA TYR A 202 8.96 8.71 -14.08
C TYR A 202 8.14 7.59 -14.74
N ALA A 203 7.02 7.92 -15.38
CA ALA A 203 6.16 6.97 -16.07
C ALA A 203 6.92 6.22 -17.18
N HIS A 204 7.72 6.92 -17.99
CA HIS A 204 8.58 6.28 -18.99
C HIS A 204 9.59 5.31 -18.37
N SER A 205 10.29 5.73 -17.30
CA SER A 205 11.26 4.85 -16.63
C SER A 205 10.58 3.61 -16.05
N LEU A 206 9.44 3.78 -15.40
CA LEU A 206 8.67 2.68 -14.82
C LEU A 206 8.12 1.75 -15.91
N ALA A 207 7.60 2.32 -16.99
CA ALA A 207 7.09 1.59 -18.15
C ALA A 207 8.15 0.70 -18.79
N ILE A 208 9.37 1.20 -18.97
CA ILE A 208 10.51 0.42 -19.48
C ILE A 208 10.79 -0.78 -18.57
N GLU A 209 10.79 -0.56 -17.26
CA GLU A 209 11.09 -1.60 -16.28
C GLU A 209 10.02 -2.69 -16.21
N LEU A 210 8.76 -2.30 -16.40
CA LEU A 210 7.59 -3.19 -16.37
C LEU A 210 7.27 -3.80 -17.74
N ALA A 211 7.79 -3.26 -18.85
CA ALA A 211 7.52 -3.74 -20.22
C ALA A 211 7.69 -5.25 -20.43
N PRO A 212 8.59 -5.98 -19.75
CA PRO A 212 8.69 -7.43 -19.86
C PRO A 212 7.49 -8.20 -19.28
N LEU A 213 6.69 -7.59 -18.40
CA LEU A 213 5.53 -8.21 -17.74
C LEU A 213 4.30 -8.17 -18.66
N LYS A 214 4.30 -9.02 -19.70
CA LYS A 214 3.28 -9.01 -20.76
C LYS A 214 1.87 -9.35 -20.30
N HIS A 215 1.70 -9.91 -19.12
CA HIS A 215 0.40 -10.30 -18.56
C HIS A 215 -0.14 -9.30 -17.55
N LEU A 216 0.61 -8.22 -17.26
CA LEU A 216 0.22 -7.22 -16.27
C LEU A 216 -1.03 -6.47 -16.74
N ARG A 217 -2.09 -6.55 -15.95
CA ARG A 217 -3.43 -6.00 -16.22
C ARG A 217 -3.82 -4.90 -15.25
N LEU A 218 -3.39 -5.00 -14.00
CA LEU A 218 -3.60 -3.99 -12.98
C LEU A 218 -2.25 -3.57 -12.38
N LEU A 219 -2.04 -2.26 -12.34
CA LEU A 219 -0.90 -1.65 -11.65
C LEU A 219 -1.42 -0.58 -10.68
N ARG A 220 -1.14 -0.73 -9.39
CA ARG A 220 -1.32 0.34 -8.41
C ARG A 220 0.02 0.80 -7.85
N ILE A 221 0.24 2.10 -7.85
CA ILE A 221 1.46 2.72 -7.34
C ILE A 221 1.12 3.65 -6.17
N GLY A 222 1.84 3.48 -5.06
CA GLY A 222 1.70 4.24 -3.82
C GLY A 222 2.25 5.66 -3.87
N LEU A 223 2.07 6.39 -4.98
CA LEU A 223 2.55 7.76 -5.19
C LEU A 223 1.39 8.74 -5.34
N TYR A 224 1.63 9.99 -4.93
CA TYR A 224 0.70 11.11 -5.07
C TYR A 224 1.25 12.12 -6.07
N PHE A 225 0.50 12.46 -7.12
CA PHE A 225 0.91 13.49 -8.07
C PHE A 225 0.41 14.87 -7.67
N VAL A 226 0.99 15.40 -6.61
CA VAL A 226 0.70 16.72 -6.01
C VAL A 226 2.00 17.46 -5.73
N PRO A 227 1.98 18.79 -5.52
CA PRO A 227 3.16 19.51 -5.03
C PRO A 227 3.72 18.87 -3.76
N SER A 228 5.04 18.80 -3.61
CA SER A 228 5.70 18.13 -2.49
C SER A 228 5.40 18.81 -1.14
N ASP A 229 5.20 20.13 -1.16
CA ASP A 229 4.87 20.95 0.00
C ASP A 229 3.37 20.93 0.39
N ILE A 230 2.52 20.19 -0.34
CA ILE A 230 1.07 20.23 -0.14
C ILE A 230 0.64 19.84 1.27
N VAL A 231 1.38 18.94 1.92
CA VAL A 231 1.08 18.50 3.29
C VAL A 231 1.30 19.67 4.27
N LEU A 232 2.40 20.41 4.11
CA LEU A 232 2.67 21.62 4.89
C LEU A 232 1.64 22.70 4.60
N ALA A 233 1.36 22.96 3.32
CA ALA A 233 0.36 23.93 2.90
C ALA A 233 -1.01 23.64 3.51
N HIS A 234 -1.43 22.37 3.45
CA HIS A 234 -2.70 21.92 4.01
C HIS A 234 -2.78 22.16 5.52
N ARG A 235 -1.78 21.68 6.25
CA ARG A 235 -1.82 21.63 7.72
C ARG A 235 -1.56 22.99 8.37
N LEU A 236 -0.75 23.85 7.76
CA LEU A 236 -0.37 25.14 8.33
C LEU A 236 -1.27 26.30 7.86
N TYR A 237 -1.84 26.20 6.65
CA TYR A 237 -2.56 27.32 6.02
C TYR A 237 -3.99 26.96 5.63
N HIS A 238 -4.18 25.93 4.79
CA HIS A 238 -5.48 25.68 4.16
C HIS A 238 -6.59 25.33 5.16
N ARG A 239 -6.26 24.56 6.21
CA ARG A 239 -7.21 24.24 7.29
C ARG A 239 -7.72 25.48 8.05
N ARG A 240 -6.99 26.59 7.97
CA ARG A 240 -7.36 27.89 8.55
C ARG A 240 -8.01 28.83 7.53
N GLY A 241 -8.29 28.36 6.31
CA GLY A 241 -8.81 29.17 5.22
C GLY A 241 -7.78 30.10 4.56
N LEU A 242 -6.51 30.00 4.94
CA LEU A 242 -5.43 30.83 4.40
C LEU A 242 -4.84 30.20 3.14
N ALA A 243 -4.32 31.03 2.24
CA ALA A 243 -3.49 30.58 1.12
C ALA A 243 -2.07 30.31 1.63
N ALA A 244 -1.45 29.24 1.14
CA ALA A 244 -0.04 28.97 1.40
C ALA A 244 0.85 29.90 0.55
N PRO A 245 2.00 30.36 1.08
CA PRO A 245 3.02 31.03 0.29
C PRO A 245 3.69 30.04 -0.69
N GLU A 246 4.34 30.56 -1.73
CA GLU A 246 5.09 29.74 -2.72
C GLU A 246 6.24 28.95 -2.10
N ILE A 247 6.85 29.47 -1.03
CA ILE A 247 7.90 28.80 -0.27
C ILE A 247 7.48 28.79 1.20
N ILE A 248 7.36 27.60 1.77
CA ILE A 248 7.02 27.40 3.18
C ILE A 248 8.30 27.14 3.98
N ASP A 249 8.76 28.14 4.72
CA ASP A 249 9.75 27.93 5.78
C ASP A 249 9.06 27.30 7.01
N TRP A 250 9.10 25.97 7.08
CA TRP A 250 8.43 25.21 8.14
C TRP A 250 8.99 25.53 9.53
N GLN A 251 10.26 25.92 9.66
CA GLN A 251 10.87 26.22 10.96
C GLN A 251 10.19 27.42 11.61
N SER A 252 9.84 28.41 10.80
CA SER A 252 9.12 29.61 11.25
C SER A 252 7.60 29.42 11.19
N ALA A 253 7.08 28.68 10.22
CA ALA A 253 5.63 28.56 9.99
C ALA A 253 4.93 27.68 11.03
N ILE A 254 5.57 26.61 11.52
CA ILE A 254 4.97 25.71 12.52
C ILE A 254 4.63 26.46 13.80
N PRO A 255 5.57 27.16 14.46
CA PRO A 255 5.27 27.86 15.71
C PRO A 255 4.25 28.99 15.51
N LEU A 256 4.28 29.68 14.37
CA LEU A 256 3.32 30.74 14.03
C LEU A 256 1.89 30.20 13.82
N ALA A 257 1.75 28.98 13.32
CA ALA A 257 0.45 28.35 13.12
C ALA A 257 -0.20 27.87 14.42
N GLU A 258 0.58 27.69 15.49
CA GLU A 258 0.10 27.30 16.82
C GLU A 258 -0.35 28.51 17.68
N LEU A 259 -0.14 29.74 17.19
CA LEU A 259 -0.61 30.95 17.86
C LEU A 259 -2.14 31.14 17.72
N PRO A 260 -2.84 31.66 18.75
CA PRO A 260 -4.27 31.96 18.67
C PRO A 260 -4.61 33.00 17.58
N ALA A 261 -5.79 32.85 16.96
CA ALA A 261 -6.32 33.84 16.03
C ALA A 261 -7.12 34.94 16.77
N ASP A 262 -6.69 36.21 16.67
CA ASP A 262 -7.33 37.52 17.00
C ASP A 262 -7.11 38.26 18.36
N PRO A 263 -7.14 39.63 18.40
CA PRO A 263 -6.66 40.63 17.42
C PRO A 263 -5.82 41.79 18.07
N PRO A 264 -5.60 42.93 17.37
CA PRO A 264 -4.30 43.49 16.97
C PRO A 264 -3.58 44.29 18.08
N LEU A 265 -2.28 44.02 18.32
CA LEU A 265 -1.26 44.89 18.94
C LEU A 265 -0.14 44.09 19.64
N GLN A 266 -0.21 42.75 19.66
CA GLN A 266 0.96 41.99 20.04
C GLN A 266 1.94 41.97 18.86
N GLU A 267 3.01 42.74 19.03
CA GLU A 267 4.29 42.44 18.41
C GLU A 267 4.47 40.92 18.41
N LEU A 268 4.69 40.33 17.24
CA LEU A 268 5.15 38.94 17.12
C LEU A 268 6.16 38.70 18.24
N PRO A 269 6.00 37.63 19.06
CA PRO A 269 6.93 37.36 20.15
C PRO A 269 8.35 37.51 19.61
N PRO A 270 9.20 38.37 20.20
CA PRO A 270 10.45 38.78 19.56
C PRO A 270 11.37 37.60 19.25
N HIS A 271 11.14 36.44 19.87
CA HIS A 271 11.84 35.19 19.63
C HIS A 271 10.87 34.00 19.66
N VAL A 272 10.18 33.76 18.55
CA VAL A 272 9.53 32.47 18.33
C VAL A 272 10.65 31.47 18.02
N GLU A 273 10.85 30.47 18.89
CA GLU A 273 11.88 29.46 18.67
C GLU A 273 11.58 28.65 17.39
N PRO A 274 12.60 28.37 16.55
CA PRO A 274 12.42 27.55 15.35
C PRO A 274 11.87 26.17 15.70
N ALA A 275 10.94 25.66 14.89
CA ALA A 275 10.45 24.31 15.07
C ALA A 275 11.55 23.26 14.90
N THR A 276 11.44 22.21 15.71
CA THR A 276 12.32 21.03 15.67
C THR A 276 11.84 20.00 14.64
N ILE A 277 12.72 19.08 14.24
CA ILE A 277 12.36 17.94 13.39
C ILE A 277 11.24 17.11 14.02
N THR A 278 11.26 16.92 15.34
CA THR A 278 10.20 16.21 16.05
C THR A 278 8.84 16.89 15.88
N GLN A 279 8.80 18.22 15.95
CA GLN A 279 7.57 18.99 15.69
C GLN A 279 7.11 18.87 14.24
N LEU A 280 8.04 18.89 13.27
CA LEU A 280 7.72 18.67 11.85
C LEU A 280 7.13 17.28 11.60
N VAL A 281 7.77 16.23 12.10
CA VAL A 281 7.30 14.84 11.95
C VAL A 281 5.97 14.64 12.67
N SER A 282 5.81 15.21 13.86
CA SER A 282 4.53 15.22 14.57
C SER A 282 3.46 15.91 13.74
N LEU A 283 3.76 17.10 13.20
CA LEU A 283 2.85 17.84 12.32
C LEU A 283 2.43 16.97 11.15
N PHE A 284 3.34 16.26 10.48
CA PHE A 284 3.09 15.36 9.35
C PHE A 284 2.33 14.08 9.68
N HIS A 285 2.31 13.63 10.93
CA HIS A 285 1.55 12.44 11.32
C HIS A 285 0.25 12.75 12.07
N ARG A 286 -0.10 14.03 12.25
CA ARG A 286 -1.43 14.44 12.71
C ARG A 286 -2.50 13.88 11.76
N LEU A 287 -3.60 13.39 12.32
CA LEU A 287 -4.75 12.99 11.53
C LEU A 287 -5.40 14.24 10.92
N ASP A 288 -5.58 14.24 9.60
CA ASP A 288 -6.14 15.39 8.89
C ASP A 288 -7.64 15.56 9.14
N GLU A 289 -8.43 14.47 9.09
CA GLU A 289 -9.88 14.50 9.22
C GLU A 289 -10.43 13.33 10.06
N GLU A 290 -11.47 13.59 10.86
CA GLU A 290 -12.28 12.54 11.53
C GLU A 290 -13.20 11.83 10.53
N SER A 291 -13.43 12.44 9.36
CA SER A 291 -14.29 11.93 8.30
C SER A 291 -13.62 10.77 7.56
N HIS A 292 -14.28 9.61 7.56
CA HIS A 292 -13.83 8.44 6.81
C HIS A 292 -14.36 8.42 5.36
N THR A 293 -15.24 9.35 4.99
CA THR A 293 -16.05 9.22 3.76
C THR A 293 -15.74 10.27 2.71
N GLU A 294 -15.28 11.46 3.11
CA GLU A 294 -15.04 12.60 2.20
C GLU A 294 -13.88 13.46 2.71
N PHE A 295 -13.13 14.05 1.78
CA PHE A 295 -12.11 15.08 2.00
C PHE A 295 -12.71 16.48 1.79
N LYS A 296 -12.41 17.45 2.67
CA LYS A 296 -13.19 18.71 2.77
C LYS A 296 -12.41 20.00 2.53
N CYS A 297 -11.13 19.95 2.20
CA CYS A 297 -10.33 21.16 2.04
C CYS A 297 -10.47 21.80 0.65
N SER A 298 -11.29 22.86 0.54
CA SER A 298 -11.54 23.54 -0.73
C SER A 298 -10.27 24.12 -1.38
N ARG A 299 -9.35 24.67 -0.59
CA ARG A 299 -8.06 25.19 -1.09
C ARG A 299 -7.21 24.09 -1.71
N CYS A 300 -7.15 22.91 -1.11
CA CYS A 300 -6.42 21.79 -1.71
C CYS A 300 -7.06 21.38 -3.03
N THR A 301 -8.39 21.34 -3.10
CA THR A 301 -9.11 21.05 -4.35
C THR A 301 -8.80 22.10 -5.42
N GLU A 302 -8.89 23.39 -5.09
CA GLU A 302 -8.56 24.51 -5.98
C GLU A 302 -7.13 24.44 -6.51
N THR A 303 -6.16 24.11 -5.65
CA THR A 303 -4.73 24.13 -6.02
C THR A 303 -4.28 22.87 -6.75
N THR A 304 -4.89 21.71 -6.49
CA THR A 304 -4.31 20.42 -6.93
C THR A 304 -5.19 19.59 -7.85
N ASP A 305 -6.53 19.76 -7.87
CA ASP A 305 -7.38 18.75 -8.52
C ASP A 305 -7.08 18.58 -10.01
N THR A 306 -7.01 19.67 -10.77
CA THR A 306 -6.75 19.63 -12.22
C THR A 306 -5.34 19.09 -12.52
N ASP A 307 -4.31 19.72 -11.96
CA ASP A 307 -2.91 19.36 -12.24
C ASP A 307 -2.60 17.91 -11.84
N SER A 308 -3.13 17.43 -10.70
CA SER A 308 -2.97 16.05 -10.29
C SER A 308 -3.64 15.08 -11.26
N ARG A 309 -4.88 15.37 -11.69
CA ARG A 309 -5.61 14.48 -12.60
C ARG A 309 -4.96 14.39 -13.96
N ASP A 310 -4.46 15.51 -14.47
CA ASP A 310 -3.77 15.58 -15.75
C ASP A 310 -2.44 14.81 -15.70
N ALA A 311 -1.68 14.98 -14.61
CA ALA A 311 -0.45 14.21 -14.39
C ALA A 311 -0.70 12.70 -14.26
N GLU A 312 -1.73 12.30 -13.49
CA GLU A 312 -2.13 10.90 -13.33
C GLU A 312 -2.60 10.30 -14.66
N MET A 313 -3.36 11.06 -15.46
CA MET A 313 -3.85 10.61 -16.77
C MET A 313 -2.70 10.47 -17.79
N SER A 314 -1.79 11.44 -17.83
CA SER A 314 -0.60 11.42 -18.70
C SER A 314 0.28 10.20 -18.39
N ALA A 315 0.67 10.04 -17.12
CA ALA A 315 1.47 8.92 -16.66
C ALA A 315 0.80 7.57 -16.94
N SER A 316 -0.51 7.45 -16.70
CA SER A 316 -1.27 6.22 -16.99
C SER A 316 -1.28 5.90 -18.48
N SER A 317 -1.42 6.92 -19.33
CA SER A 317 -1.40 6.75 -20.80
C SER A 317 -0.04 6.29 -21.30
N ILE A 318 1.05 6.85 -20.77
CA ILE A 318 2.42 6.41 -21.06
C ILE A 318 2.61 4.94 -20.65
N LEU A 319 2.20 4.56 -19.45
CA LEU A 319 2.29 3.16 -18.99
C LEU A 319 1.51 2.20 -19.92
N HIS A 320 0.29 2.57 -20.31
CA HIS A 320 -0.53 1.75 -21.20
C HIS A 320 0.06 1.65 -22.62
N GLU A 321 0.75 2.67 -23.13
CA GLU A 321 1.43 2.61 -24.42
C GLU A 321 2.50 1.52 -24.48
N TYR A 322 3.30 1.41 -23.42
CA TYR A 322 4.38 0.43 -23.31
C TYR A 322 3.88 -0.96 -22.89
N ILE A 323 2.76 -1.01 -22.17
CA ILE A 323 2.16 -2.24 -21.64
C ILE A 323 0.68 -2.29 -22.05
N PRO A 324 0.38 -2.66 -23.31
CA PRO A 324 -0.99 -2.60 -23.83
C PRO A 324 -1.99 -3.54 -23.15
N THR A 325 -1.49 -4.49 -22.35
CA THR A 325 -2.30 -5.42 -21.56
C THR A 325 -2.80 -4.81 -20.25
N LEU A 326 -2.28 -3.65 -19.84
CA LEU A 326 -2.82 -2.90 -18.70
C LEU A 326 -4.25 -2.48 -18.99
N SER A 327 -5.19 -3.07 -18.25
CA SER A 327 -6.59 -2.65 -18.21
C SER A 327 -6.84 -1.54 -17.19
N SER A 328 -5.99 -1.43 -16.17
CA SER A 328 -6.15 -0.44 -15.10
C SER A 328 -4.81 0.02 -14.55
N VAL A 329 -4.68 1.34 -14.36
CA VAL A 329 -3.60 1.97 -13.59
C VAL A 329 -4.23 2.79 -12.46
N GLU A 330 -3.68 2.64 -11.26
CA GLU A 330 -4.20 3.25 -10.04
C GLU A 330 -3.12 4.02 -9.28
N TRP A 331 -3.47 5.22 -8.84
CA TRP A 331 -2.60 6.13 -8.07
C TRP A 331 -3.23 6.48 -6.73
N MET A 332 -2.42 6.89 -5.75
CA MET A 332 -2.94 7.38 -4.48
C MET A 332 -3.52 8.78 -4.66
N GLY A 333 -4.75 8.99 -4.23
CA GLY A 333 -5.43 10.27 -4.40
C GLY A 333 -5.25 11.17 -3.17
N TRP A 334 -4.59 12.32 -3.33
CA TRP A 334 -4.48 13.30 -2.25
C TRP A 334 -5.86 13.80 -1.79
N LEU A 335 -6.78 14.04 -2.70
CA LEU A 335 -8.13 14.55 -2.37
C LEU A 335 -9.12 13.46 -1.95
N THR A 336 -8.63 12.30 -1.54
CA THR A 336 -9.46 11.17 -1.07
C THR A 336 -9.53 11.13 0.45
N PRO A 337 -10.52 10.43 1.04
CA PRO A 337 -10.63 10.33 2.50
C PRO A 337 -9.33 9.84 3.13
N ARG A 338 -8.83 10.59 4.11
CA ARG A 338 -7.57 10.34 4.82
C ARG A 338 -6.33 10.23 3.92
N HIS A 339 -6.40 10.66 2.66
CA HIS A 339 -5.35 10.50 1.66
C HIS A 339 -5.02 9.02 1.35
N LEU A 340 -5.93 8.09 1.66
CA LEU A 340 -5.72 6.64 1.51
C LEU A 340 -6.55 6.00 0.41
N GLY A 341 -7.36 6.79 -0.31
CA GLY A 341 -8.10 6.33 -1.46
C GLY A 341 -7.27 6.34 -2.73
N ILE A 342 -7.88 5.82 -3.79
CA ILE A 342 -7.24 5.62 -5.09
C ILE A 342 -7.99 6.36 -6.20
N ARG A 343 -7.25 6.75 -7.23
CA ARG A 343 -7.81 7.17 -8.52
C ARG A 343 -7.45 6.14 -9.56
N SER A 344 -8.46 5.64 -10.27
CA SER A 344 -8.33 4.52 -11.20
C SER A 344 -8.58 4.98 -12.64
N TYR A 345 -7.64 4.65 -13.52
CA TYR A 345 -7.66 4.95 -14.95
C TYR A 345 -7.78 3.64 -15.71
N GLN A 346 -8.93 3.46 -16.36
CA GLN A 346 -9.30 2.22 -17.04
C GLN A 346 -9.04 2.34 -18.55
N PHE A 347 -8.53 1.26 -19.14
CA PHE A 347 -8.25 1.17 -20.57
C PHE A 347 -9.07 0.05 -21.19
N SER A 348 -9.74 0.37 -22.31
CA SER A 348 -10.45 -0.64 -23.08
C SER A 348 -9.45 -1.56 -23.78
N PRO A 349 -9.70 -2.88 -23.83
CA PRO A 349 -8.89 -3.78 -24.64
C PRO A 349 -8.97 -3.31 -26.10
N ARG A 350 -7.82 -3.13 -26.75
CA ARG A 350 -7.80 -2.86 -28.19
C ARG A 350 -8.41 -4.06 -28.91
N PRO A 351 -9.44 -3.89 -29.76
CA PRO A 351 -9.94 -4.99 -30.58
C PRO A 351 -8.79 -5.51 -31.45
N HIS A 352 -8.56 -6.82 -31.38
CA HIS A 352 -7.54 -7.53 -32.17
C HIS A 352 -7.88 -7.56 -33.66
#